data_AF-A0A6B3F900-F1
#
_entry.id   AF-A0A6B3F900-F1
#
_cell.length_a   1.000
_cell.length_b   1.000
_cell.length_c   1.000
_cell.angle_alpha   90.00
_cell.angle_beta   90.00
_cell.angle_gamma   90.00
#
_symmetry.space_group_name_H-M   'P 1'
#
loop_
_entity.id
_entity.type
_entity.pdbx_description
1 polymer ?
#
loop_
_entity_poly.entity_id
_entity_poly.type
_entity_poly.pdbx_seq_one_letter_code
_entity_poly.pdbx_strand_id
1 'polypeptide(L)' 'VYSGARAEEMLRHMAKLHADPLDVPALVERLGLGSCGRTSYRRLSGGQQQRLALAMAVVGRPELVFLD' A
#
# COMPACT_ATOMS: atom_id res chain seq x y z
N VAL A 1 10.33 9.55 -10.39
CA VAL A 1 10.40 10.69 -9.44
C VAL A 1 10.16 10.28 -7.97
N TYR A 2 10.02 8.99 -7.62
CA TYR A 2 10.18 8.53 -6.22
C TYR A 2 11.18 7.39 -6.16
N SER A 3 12.48 7.69 -6.14
CA SER A 3 13.51 6.67 -6.34
C SER A 3 13.79 5.78 -5.12
N GLY A 4 13.27 6.15 -3.94
CA GLY A 4 13.53 5.44 -2.69
C GLY A 4 12.32 5.23 -1.77
N ALA A 5 11.10 5.58 -2.20
CA ALA A 5 9.92 5.46 -1.35
C ALA A 5 9.70 4.00 -0.93
N ARG A 6 9.56 3.78 0.37
CA ARG A 6 9.31 2.46 0.94
C ARG A 6 7.83 2.11 0.82
N ALA A 7 7.51 0.83 0.73
CA ALA A 7 6.14 0.34 0.54
C ALA A 7 5.17 0.94 1.57
N GLU A 8 5.55 0.94 2.85
CA GLU A 8 4.72 1.46 3.93
C GLU A 8 4.61 2.99 3.91
N GLU A 9 5.66 3.70 3.49
CA GLU A 9 5.65 5.16 3.32
C GLU A 9 4.68 5.56 2.21
N MET A 10 4.68 4.82 1.09
CA MET A 10 3.74 5.03 -0.01
C MET A 10 2.30 4.83 0.45
N LEU A 11 2.02 3.76 1.19
CA LEU A 11 0.69 3.47 1.69
C LEU A 11 0.21 4.52 2.69
N ARG A 12 1.06 4.95 3.63
CA ARG A 12 0.74 6.06 4.56
C ARG A 12 0.53 7.37 3.83
N HIS A 13 1.32 7.65 2.80
CA HIS A 13 1.14 8.85 2.00
C HIS A 13 -0.21 8.83 1.30
N MET A 14 -0.59 7.71 0.67
CA MET A 14 -1.89 7.58 0.05
C MET A 14 -3.04 7.72 1.05
N ALA A 15 -2.94 7.10 2.22
CA ALA A 15 -3.95 7.24 3.27
C ALA A 15 -4.21 8.71 3.65
N LYS A 16 -3.17 9.55 3.69
CA LYS A 16 -3.28 10.98 3.99
C LYS A 16 -3.99 11.81 2.92
N LEU A 17 -4.15 11.26 1.71
CA LEU A 17 -4.89 11.92 0.63
C LEU A 17 -6.41 11.66 0.69
N HIS A 18 -6.87 10.80 1.61
CA HIS A 18 -8.28 10.50 1.81
C HIS A 18 -8.79 11.08 3.12
N ALA A 19 -10.05 11.53 3.14
CA ALA A 19 -10.69 12.09 4.33
C ALA A 19 -10.96 11.03 5.42
N ASP A 20 -11.21 9.79 5.01
CA ASP A 20 -11.59 8.68 5.90
C ASP A 20 -10.92 7.36 5.48
N PRO A 21 -9.58 7.29 5.57
CA PRO A 21 -8.84 6.12 5.11
C PRO A 21 -9.06 4.90 6.02
N LEU A 22 -8.86 3.70 5.48
CA LEU A 22 -8.74 2.48 6.28
C LEU A 22 -7.49 2.52 7.18
N ASP A 23 -7.50 1.73 8.25
CA ASP A 23 -6.36 1.61 9.16
C ASP A 23 -5.14 0.99 8.45
N VAL A 24 -4.06 1.77 8.36
CA VAL A 24 -2.85 1.39 7.63
C VAL A 24 -2.12 0.21 8.28
N PRO A 25 -1.86 0.18 9.60
CA PRO A 25 -1.33 -1.00 10.29
C PRO A 25 -2.12 -2.28 10.00
N ALA A 26 -3.45 -2.25 10.11
CA ALA A 26 -4.29 -3.40 9.79
C ALA A 26 -4.17 -3.84 8.31
N LEU A 27 -4.09 -2.91 7.37
CA LEU A 27 -3.85 -3.24 5.95
C LEU A 27 -2.47 -3.88 5.73
N VAL A 28 -1.43 -3.36 6.39
CA VAL A 28 -0.06 -3.91 6.30
C VAL A 28 -0.02 -5.35 6.78
N GLU A 29 -0.73 -5.66 7.86
CA GLU A 29 -0.84 -7.02 8.38
C GLU A 29 -1.67 -7.92 7.45
N ARG A 30 -2.90 -7.51 7.13
CA ARG A 30 -3.85 -8.31 6.31
C ARG A 30 -3.32 -8.63 4.92
N LEU A 31 -2.54 -7.74 4.32
CA LEU A 31 -1.97 -7.91 2.98
C LEU A 31 -0.52 -8.43 3.01
N GLY A 32 -0.02 -8.85 4.19
CA GLY A 32 1.31 -9.44 4.31
C GLY A 32 2.43 -8.53 3.83
N LEU A 33 2.30 -7.22 4.08
CA LEU A 33 3.29 -6.20 3.74
C LEU A 33 4.31 -5.99 4.86
N GLY A 34 4.06 -6.48 6.08
CA GLY A 34 4.95 -6.28 7.22
C GLY A 34 6.41 -6.71 6.98
N SER A 35 6.62 -7.77 6.19
CA SER A 35 7.96 -8.26 5.82
C SER A 35 8.70 -7.41 4.79
N CYS A 36 7.99 -6.53 4.07
CA CYS A 36 8.55 -5.69 3.01
C CYS A 36 8.21 -4.20 3.15
N GLY A 37 7.58 -3.77 4.24
CA GLY A 37 7.15 -2.38 4.46
C GLY A 37 8.29 -1.36 4.37
N ARG A 38 9.49 -1.77 4.81
CA ARG A 38 10.72 -0.95 4.78
C ARG A 38 11.49 -1.07 3.46
N THR A 39 11.07 -1.94 2.57
CA THR A 39 11.71 -2.16 1.27
C THR A 39 11.27 -1.08 0.29
N SER A 40 12.20 -0.54 -0.48
CA SER A 40 11.87 0.42 -1.53
C SER A 40 11.04 -0.26 -2.63
N TYR A 41 10.08 0.46 -3.21
CA TYR A 41 9.17 -0.08 -4.24
C TYR A 41 9.88 -0.88 -5.34
N ARG A 42 11.00 -0.34 -5.84
CA ARG A 42 11.80 -0.97 -6.93
C ARG A 42 12.44 -2.30 -6.56
N ARG A 43 12.56 -2.61 -5.27
CA ARG A 43 13.14 -3.85 -4.77
C ARG A 43 12.09 -4.87 -4.33
N LEU A 44 10.81 -4.53 -4.43
CA LEU A 44 9.72 -5.46 -4.15
C LEU A 44 9.62 -6.50 -5.26
N SER A 45 9.33 -7.74 -4.88
CA SER A 45 8.94 -8.77 -5.85
C SER A 45 7.62 -8.41 -6.53
N GLY A 46 7.31 -9.01 -7.69
CA GLY A 46 6.05 -8.75 -8.39
C GLY A 46 4.81 -8.95 -7.51
N GLY A 47 4.77 -10.05 -6.73
CA GLY A 47 3.68 -10.29 -5.79
C GLY A 47 3.61 -9.29 -4.63
N GLN A 48 4.75 -8.75 -4.17
CA GLN A 48 4.76 -7.68 -3.17
C GLN A 48 4.27 -6.35 -3.75
N GLN A 49 4.64 -6.04 -5.01
CA GLN A 49 4.12 -4.87 -5.72
C GLN A 49 2.60 -4.97 -5.91
N GLN A 50 2.08 -6.14 -6.28
CA GLN A 50 0.65 -6.38 -6.44
C GLN A 50 -0.11 -6.21 -5.11
N ARG A 51 0.40 -6.75 -4.00
CA ARG A 51 -0.22 -6.56 -2.68
C ARG A 51 -0.17 -5.11 -2.21
N LEU A 52 0.92 -4.39 -2.48
CA LEU A 52 1.00 -2.96 -2.20
C LEU A 52 0.03 -2.15 -3.08
N ALA A 53 -0.09 -2.49 -4.36
CA ALA A 53 -1.05 -1.85 -5.27
C ALA A 53 -2.50 -2.07 -4.78
N LEU A 54 -2.84 -3.29 -4.37
CA LEU A 54 -4.13 -3.58 -3.75
C LEU A 54 -4.34 -2.75 -2.48
N ALA A 55 -3.34 -2.67 -1.60
CA ALA A 55 -3.41 -1.85 -0.38
C ALA A 55 -3.70 -0.37 -0.71
N MET A 56 -2.99 0.19 -1.69
CA MET A 56 -3.22 1.57 -2.15
C MET A 56 -4.58 1.77 -2.81
N ALA A 57 -5.12 0.76 -3.50
CA ALA A 57 -6.45 0.84 -4.09
C ALA A 57 -7.57 0.84 -3.04
N VAL A 58 -7.41 0.09 -1.95
CA VAL A 58 -8.45 -0.04 -0.91
C VAL A 58 -8.31 0.98 0.23
N VAL A 59 -7.14 1.58 0.45
CA VAL A 59 -6.88 2.43 1.62
C VAL A 59 -7.81 3.64 1.70
N GLY A 60 -8.30 4.13 0.56
CA GLY A 60 -9.27 5.23 0.51
C GLY A 60 -10.69 4.86 0.93
N ARG A 61 -10.92 3.62 1.39
CA ARG A 61 -12.24 3.08 1.75
C ARG A 61 -13.28 3.21 0.61
N PRO A 62 -12.94 2.80 -0.62
CA PRO A 62 -13.85 2.90 -1.75
C PRO A 62 -15.04 1.94 -1.59
N GLU A 63 -16.17 2.29 -2.21
CA GLU A 63 -17.34 1.42 -2.30
C GLU A 63 -17.14 0.29 -3.33
N LEU A 64 -16.27 0.50 -4.33
CA LEU A 64 -15.98 -0.46 -5.40
C LEU A 64 -14.51 -0.37 -5.84
N VAL A 65 -13.88 -1.52 -6.06
CA VAL A 65 -12.52 -1.63 -6.60
C VAL A 65 -12.52 -2.60 -7.77
N PHE A 66 -11.92 -2.22 -8.88
CA PHE A 66 -11.66 -3.10 -10.01
C PHE A 66 -10.23 -3.64 -9.90
N LEU A 67 -10.09 -4.94 -10.05
CA LEU A 67 -8.82 -5.66 -10.02
C LEU A 67 -8.70 -6.45 -11.31
N ASP A 68 -7.52 -6.39 -11.92
CA ASP A 68 -7.12 -7.16 -13.10
C ASP A 68 -5.89 -8.00 -12.73
#